data_AF-A0A1F9QL13-F1
#
_entry.id   AF-A0A1F9QL13-F1
#
_cell.length_a   1.000
_cell.length_b   1.000
_cell.length_c   1.000
_cell.angle_alpha   90.00
_cell.angle_beta   90.00
_cell.angle_gamma   90.00
#
_symmetry.space_group_name_H-M   'P 1'
#
loop_
_entity.id
_entity.type
_entity.pdbx_description
1 polymer ?
#
loop_
_entity_poly.entity_id
_entity_poly.type
_entity_poly.pdbx_seq_one_letter_code
_entity_poly.pdbx_strand_id
1 'polypeptide(L)'
;MVKKTSGGFEEKLGKLEEIVGKLEDENTPIEESLSLFEEGVAISRELSVKLEEVKRKIEVLRKDAEGKLKLETFENEDSEQ
;
A
#
# COMPACT_ATOMS: atom_id res chain seq x y z
N MET A 1 -5.16 -9.76 24.31
CA MET A 1 -4.87 -8.32 24.09
C MET A 1 -4.37 -8.18 22.66
N VAL A 2 -5.27 -7.90 21.71
CA VAL A 2 -4.91 -7.71 20.30
C VAL A 2 -4.04 -6.45 20.24
N LYS A 3 -2.79 -6.61 19.79
CA LYS A 3 -1.84 -5.52 19.66
C LYS A 3 -2.41 -4.56 18.62
N LYS A 4 -2.99 -3.45 19.09
CA LYS A 4 -3.47 -2.33 18.28
C LYS A 4 -2.26 -1.77 17.53
N THR A 5 -2.04 -2.20 16.28
CA THR A 5 -1.05 -1.64 15.35
C THR A 5 -1.57 -0.32 14.77
N SER A 6 -1.98 0.61 15.63
CA SER A 6 -2.65 1.86 15.21
C SER A 6 -1.69 2.98 14.87
N GLY A 7 -0.94 2.89 13.78
CA GLY A 7 -0.16 4.08 13.40
C GLY A 7 0.53 4.03 12.06
N GLY A 8 0.00 3.30 11.08
CA GLY A 8 0.64 3.37 9.78
C GLY A 8 -0.19 2.90 8.60
N PHE A 9 -0.81 1.73 8.66
CA PHE A 9 -1.68 1.30 7.56
C PHE A 9 -3.08 1.88 7.73
N GLU A 10 -3.70 1.64 8.88
CA GLU A 10 -5.06 2.07 9.20
C GLU A 10 -5.18 3.60 9.24
N GLU A 11 -4.13 4.28 9.71
CA GLU A 11 -4.07 5.75 9.70
C GLU A 11 -3.99 6.31 8.27
N LYS A 12 -3.13 5.74 7.43
CA LYS A 12 -3.02 6.13 6.02
C LYS A 12 -4.28 5.79 5.23
N LEU A 13 -4.90 4.66 5.53
CA LEU A 13 -6.18 4.27 4.94
C LEU A 13 -7.29 5.26 5.32
N GLY A 14 -7.41 5.61 6.61
CA GLY A 14 -8.37 6.63 7.05
C GLY A 14 -8.12 7.99 6.39
N LYS A 15 -6.86 8.40 6.25
CA LYS A 15 -6.50 9.62 5.53
C LYS A 15 -6.88 9.57 4.05
N LEU A 16 -6.71 8.42 3.39
CA LEU A 16 -7.14 8.22 2.01
C LEU A 16 -8.66 8.33 1.88
N GLU A 17 -9.42 7.76 2.83
CA GLU A 17 -10.89 7.87 2.88
C GLU A 17 -11.34 9.32 3.06
N GLU A 18 -10.67 10.09 3.92
CA GLU A 18 -10.94 11.54 4.09
C GLU A 18 -10.67 12.33 2.80
N ILE A 19 -9.57 12.03 2.10
CA ILE A 19 -9.23 12.65 0.82
C ILE A 19 -10.30 12.37 -0.23
N VAL A 20 -10.72 11.11 -0.35
CA VAL A 20 -11.80 10.71 -1.27
C VAL A 20 -13.09 11.46 -0.95
N GLY A 21 -13.48 11.52 0.34
CA GLY A 21 -14.68 12.26 0.75
C GLY A 21 -14.62 13.75 0.40
N LYS A 22 -13.45 14.39 0.48
CA LYS A 22 -13.28 15.78 0.04
C LYS A 22 -13.32 15.93 -1.48
N LEU A 23 -12.75 15.00 -2.23
CA LEU A 23 -12.78 15.02 -3.70
C LEU A 23 -14.19 14.80 -4.27
N GLU A 24 -15.08 14.16 -3.51
CA GLU A 24 -16.49 13.97 -3.87
C GLU A 24 -17.37 15.20 -3.54
N ASP A 25 -16.86 16.16 -2.77
CA ASP A 25 -17.57 17.41 -2.47
C ASP A 25 -17.48 18.39 -3.65
N GLU A 26 -18.64 18.78 -4.19
CA GLU A 26 -18.75 19.72 -5.31
C GLU A 26 -18.23 21.14 -4.97
N ASN A 27 -18.04 21.45 -3.69
CA ASN A 27 -17.52 22.74 -3.22
C ASN A 27 -15.99 22.77 -3.12
N THR A 28 -15.31 21.66 -3.34
CA THR A 28 -13.84 21.61 -3.26
C THR A 28 -13.23 22.39 -4.43
N PRO A 29 -12.43 23.44 -4.18
CA PRO A 29 -11.77 24.20 -5.24
C PRO A 29 -10.90 23.28 -6.12
N ILE A 30 -10.75 23.62 -7.40
CA ILE A 30 -9.98 22.80 -8.36
C ILE A 30 -8.52 22.66 -7.93
N GLU A 31 -7.93 23.74 -7.42
CA GLU A 31 -6.54 23.75 -6.94
C GLU A 31 -6.36 22.84 -5.72
N GLU A 32 -7.35 22.82 -4.82
CA GLU A 32 -7.36 21.93 -3.66
C GLU A 32 -7.59 20.47 -4.08
N SER A 33 -8.51 20.25 -5.03
CA SER A 33 -8.77 18.94 -5.62
C SER A 33 -7.52 18.33 -6.26
N LEU A 34 -6.71 19.14 -6.94
CA LEU A 34 -5.45 18.66 -7.53
C LEU A 34 -4.46 18.23 -6.44
N SER A 35 -4.28 19.03 -5.40
CA SER A 35 -3.41 18.69 -4.28
C SER A 35 -3.88 17.42 -3.54
N LEU A 36 -5.18 17.31 -3.28
CA LEU A 36 -5.80 16.14 -2.65
C LEU A 36 -5.63 14.89 -3.50
N PHE A 37 -5.78 15.01 -4.83
CA PHE A 37 -5.57 13.90 -5.75
C PHE A 37 -4.13 13.40 -5.73
N GLU A 38 -3.14 14.30 -5.81
CA GLU A 38 -1.71 13.92 -5.74
C GLU A 38 -1.39 13.21 -4.42
N GLU A 39 -1.89 13.73 -3.30
CA GLU A 39 -1.73 13.12 -1.98
C GLU A 39 -2.41 11.75 -1.89
N GLY A 40 -3.63 11.62 -2.40
CA GLY A 40 -4.38 10.37 -2.42
C GLY A 40 -3.68 9.28 -3.25
N VAL A 41 -3.11 9.66 -4.41
CA VAL A 41 -2.31 8.74 -5.24
C VAL A 41 -1.06 8.27 -4.52
N ALA A 42 -0.35 9.17 -3.83
CA ALA A 42 0.85 8.81 -3.06
C ALA A 42 0.51 7.81 -1.95
N ILE A 43 -0.53 8.09 -1.15
CA ILE A 43 -0.99 7.21 -0.07
C ILE A 43 -1.43 5.84 -0.61
N SER A 44 -2.20 5.83 -1.70
CA SER A 44 -2.66 4.59 -2.34
C SER A 44 -1.50 3.68 -2.79
N ARG A 45 -0.45 4.28 -3.38
CA ARG A 45 0.77 3.54 -3.77
C ARG A 45 1.48 2.94 -2.55
N GLU A 46 1.65 3.71 -1.48
CA GLU A 46 2.30 3.22 -0.26
C GLU A 46 1.53 2.07 0.39
N LEU A 47 0.20 2.17 0.47
CA LEU A 47 -0.65 1.09 0.99
C LEU A 47 -0.54 -0.17 0.13
N SER A 48 -0.50 -0.01 -1.20
CA SER A 48 -0.33 -1.11 -2.16
C SER A 48 1.00 -1.84 -1.97
N VAL A 49 2.10 -1.11 -1.84
CA VAL A 49 3.43 -1.69 -1.57
C VAL A 49 3.42 -2.48 -0.26
N LYS A 50 2.84 -1.92 0.80
CA LYS A 50 2.78 -2.57 2.10
C LYS A 50 1.95 -3.85 2.07
N LEU A 51 0.84 -3.87 1.33
CA LEU A 51 0.05 -5.09 1.14
C LEU A 51 0.84 -6.16 0.37
N GLU A 52 1.60 -5.76 -0.65
CA GLU A 52 2.41 -6.68 -1.44
C GLU A 52 3.54 -7.33 -0.60
N GLU A 53 4.20 -6.54 0.26
CA GLU A 53 5.18 -7.07 1.22
C GLU A 53 4.56 -8.11 2.17
N VAL A 54 3.34 -7.86 2.64
CA VAL A 54 2.62 -8.79 3.53
C VAL A 54 2.27 -10.08 2.78
N LYS A 55 1.76 -9.99 1.55
CA LYS A 55 1.48 -11.16 0.71
C LYS A 55 2.73 -12.00 0.50
N ARG A 56 3.86 -11.37 0.12
CA ARG A 56 5.13 -12.07 -0.09
C ARG A 56 5.59 -12.82 1.16
N LYS A 57 5.47 -12.20 2.35
CA LYS A 57 5.80 -12.86 3.63
C LYS A 57 4.91 -14.08 3.88
N ILE A 58 3.60 -13.98 3.59
CA ILE A 58 2.66 -15.10 3.72
C ILE A 58 3.03 -16.24 2.76
N GLU A 59 3.38 -15.92 1.52
CA GLU A 59 3.76 -16.93 0.52
C GLU A 59 5.04 -17.68 0.91
N VAL A 60 6.05 -16.99 1.45
CA VAL A 60 7.26 -17.63 1.98
C VAL A 60 6.92 -18.58 3.13
N LEU A 61 6.13 -18.11 4.12
CA LEU A 61 5.72 -18.94 5.26
C LEU A 61 4.90 -20.17 4.86
N ARG A 62 4.03 -20.06 3.83
CA ARG A 62 3.28 -21.20 3.30
C ARG A 62 4.20 -22.22 2.63
N LYS A 63 5.18 -21.75 1.84
CA LYS A 63 6.18 -22.61 1.19
C LYS A 63 7.08 -23.34 2.20
N ASP A 64 7.38 -22.70 3.34
CA ASP A 64 8.12 -23.33 4.44
C ASP A 64 7.32 -24.47 5.11
N ALA A 65 6.00 -24.32 5.26
CA ALA A 65 5.12 -25.34 5.82
C ALA A 65 4.91 -26.57 4.90
N GLU A 66 5.09 -26.41 3.58
CA GLU A 66 4.95 -27.47 2.57
C GLU A 66 6.29 -28.10 2.11
N GLY A 67 7.42 -27.65 2.67
CA GLY A 67 8.68 -28.41 2.63
C GLY A 67 9.42 -28.52 1.29
N LYS A 68 9.19 -27.63 0.31
CA LYS A 68 9.99 -27.58 -0.93
C LYS A 68 10.46 -26.17 -1.28
N LEU A 69 11.76 -25.93 -1.06
CA LEU A 69 12.49 -24.76 -1.52
C LEU A 69 12.76 -24.86 -3.03
N LYS A 70 12.30 -23.87 -3.79
CA LYS A 70 13.06 -23.34 -4.93
C LYS A 70 13.26 -21.85 -4.69
N LEU A 71 14.52 -21.50 -4.41
CA LEU A 71 15.00 -20.13 -4.46
C LEU A 71 15.24 -19.82 -5.93
N GLU A 72 14.35 -19.04 -6.54
CA GLU A 72 14.80 -18.17 -7.62
C GLU A 72 15.08 -16.82 -6.97
N THR A 73 16.35 -16.45 -7.03
CA THR A 73 16.86 -15.12 -6.75
C THR A 73 15.96 -14.10 -7.44
N PHE A 74 15.47 -13.13 -6.68
CA PHE A 74 14.86 -11.94 -7.24
C PHE A 74 15.99 -11.13 -7.90
N GLU A 75 16.39 -11.53 -9.10
CA GLU A 75 17.07 -10.60 -10.00
C GLU A 75 16.03 -9.54 -10.32
N ASN A 76 16.23 -8.34 -9.75
CA ASN A 76 15.67 -7.16 -10.39
C ASN A 76 16.38 -7.09 -11.74
N GLU A 77 15.72 -7.57 -12.80
CA GLU A 77 16.04 -7.15 -14.17
C GLU A 77 15.58 -5.69 -14.37
N ASP A 78 16.09 -4.79 -13.53
CA ASP A 78 16.33 -3.40 -13.92
C ASP A 78 17.86 -3.25 -14.08
N SER A 79 18.42 -4.11 -14.93
CA SER A 79 19.69 -3.87 -15.61
C SER A 79 19.33 -3.56 -17.05
N GLU A 80 19.23 -2.27 -17.35
CA GLU A 80 19.39 -1.65 -18.67
C GLU A 80 18.89 -2.42 -19.90
N GLN A 81 17.81 -1.91 -20.50
CA GLN A 81 17.73 -1.76 -21.96
C GLN A 81 16.79 -0.61 -22.35
#